data_AF-A0AAD2KJT0-F1
#
_entry.id   AF-A0AAD2KJT0-F1
#
_cell.length_a   1.000
_cell.length_b   1.000
_cell.length_c   1.000
_cell.angle_alpha   90.00
_cell.angle_beta   90.00
_cell.angle_gamma   90.00
#
_symmetry.space_group_name_H-M   'P 1'
#
loop_
_entity.id
_entity.type
_entity.pdbx_description
1 polymer ?
#
loop_
_entity_poly.entity_id
_entity_poly.type
_entity_poly.pdbx_seq_one_letter_code
_entity_poly.pdbx_strand_id
1 'polypeptide(L)'
;MPTTLQYRPILIDTLISNERMSSYQTVFSPANDVELMGAYLWNTHASGALYPLISAVEITLRNAIDRALTADLGSFWWSGPRLLYRSYAPGAAPPYAVQAMHDNFVKATRKYISEVRSRHRLRGHIIPNHAGVISKTEFSSWEFLLNADFMGRGLIWPKHLSTVFRGPWPTRQASAVLAHGRDLVATLREFRNRLFHHEPAWKRYGVQTEAEALQHLHEKIDKAESLLALIHPDNLRLLQIHGLLRDARRACTSVEIRRFQHRLQSRKIHSPRKLARLVDQSRREHRALAAKIHQGCRRRFLVLPE
;
A
#
# COMPACT_ATOMS: atom_id res chain seq x y z
N MET A 1 -29.21 5.11 -12.50
CA MET A 1 -28.08 5.92 -13.02
C MET A 1 -27.59 6.81 -11.88
N PRO A 2 -26.35 7.32 -11.86
CA PRO A 2 -25.88 8.20 -10.79
C PRO A 2 -26.83 9.37 -10.52
N THR A 3 -27.42 9.92 -11.60
CA THR A 3 -28.39 11.02 -11.56
C THR A 3 -29.78 10.64 -11.05
N THR A 4 -30.06 9.37 -10.74
CA THR A 4 -31.34 8.95 -10.15
C THR A 4 -31.32 8.96 -8.62
N LEU A 5 -30.17 9.29 -8.02
CA LEU A 5 -30.02 9.41 -6.58
C LEU A 5 -30.11 10.87 -6.16
N GLN A 6 -30.79 11.11 -5.05
CA GLN A 6 -30.72 12.38 -4.34
C GLN A 6 -29.54 12.32 -3.36
N TYR A 7 -28.48 13.07 -3.65
CA TYR A 7 -27.25 13.05 -2.84
C TYR A 7 -27.36 13.83 -1.54
N ARG A 8 -28.24 14.83 -1.48
CA ARG A 8 -28.48 15.67 -0.30
C ARG A 8 -29.94 15.68 0.13
N PRO A 9 -30.22 15.74 1.45
CA PRO A 9 -29.23 15.83 2.52
C PRO A 9 -28.65 14.48 2.96
N ILE A 10 -29.35 13.37 2.71
CA ILE A 10 -29.09 12.09 3.38
C ILE A 10 -27.67 11.54 3.13
N LEU A 11 -27.24 11.41 1.87
CA LEU A 11 -25.97 10.74 1.57
C LEU A 11 -24.76 11.58 1.98
N ILE A 12 -24.71 12.86 1.55
CA ILE A 12 -23.57 13.74 1.80
C ILE A 12 -23.64 14.37 3.19
N ASP A 13 -24.74 15.02 3.55
CA ASP A 13 -24.77 15.85 4.77
C ASP A 13 -24.85 14.99 6.04
N THR A 14 -25.50 13.82 5.98
CA THR A 14 -25.71 12.97 7.15
C THR A 14 -24.78 11.74 7.20
N LEU A 15 -24.74 10.92 6.14
CA LEU A 15 -24.05 9.61 6.21
C LEU A 15 -22.55 9.69 5.94
N ILE A 16 -22.12 10.59 5.03
CA ILE A 16 -20.71 10.75 4.67
C ILE A 16 -20.08 11.97 5.36
N SER A 17 -20.87 13.01 5.66
CA SER A 17 -20.51 14.33 6.20
C SER A 17 -19.87 15.32 5.21
N ASN A 18 -20.15 16.61 5.38
CA ASN A 18 -19.52 17.67 4.56
C ASN A 18 -18.03 17.83 4.89
N GLU A 19 -17.63 17.59 6.14
CA GLU A 19 -16.25 17.60 6.61
C GLU A 19 -15.40 16.61 5.82
N ARG A 20 -15.95 15.40 5.60
CA ARG A 20 -15.30 14.37 4.79
C ARG A 20 -15.17 14.77 3.32
N MET A 21 -16.19 15.42 2.77
CA MET A 21 -16.23 15.83 1.36
C MET A 21 -15.44 17.10 1.07
N SER A 22 -15.18 17.94 2.08
CA SER A 22 -14.53 19.26 1.96
C SER A 22 -13.24 19.20 1.13
N SER A 23 -12.35 18.26 1.47
CA SER A 23 -11.07 18.13 0.78
C SER A 23 -11.22 17.71 -0.69
N TYR A 24 -12.25 16.92 -1.02
CA TYR A 24 -12.54 16.55 -2.41
C TYR A 24 -13.10 17.75 -3.19
N GLN A 25 -13.92 18.58 -2.55
CA GLN A 25 -14.46 19.80 -3.15
C GLN A 25 -13.31 20.76 -3.53
N THR A 26 -12.37 20.98 -2.61
CA THR A 26 -11.23 21.88 -2.82
C THR A 26 -10.31 21.36 -3.93
N VAL A 27 -9.88 20.10 -3.86
CA VAL A 27 -8.82 19.57 -4.75
C VAL A 27 -9.30 19.24 -6.16
N PHE A 28 -10.54 18.75 -6.30
CA PHE A 28 -11.06 18.30 -7.61
C PHE A 28 -12.06 19.26 -8.25
N SER A 29 -12.46 20.32 -7.53
CA SER A 29 -13.41 21.35 -8.00
C SER A 29 -14.61 20.79 -8.79
N PRO A 30 -15.38 19.84 -8.21
CA PRO A 30 -16.48 19.19 -8.90
C PRO A 30 -17.61 20.18 -9.21
N ALA A 31 -18.27 20.02 -10.36
CA ALA A 31 -19.35 20.92 -10.78
C ALA A 31 -20.69 20.68 -10.05
N ASN A 32 -20.89 19.51 -9.45
CA ASN A 32 -22.11 19.11 -8.76
C ASN A 32 -21.85 17.90 -7.83
N ASP A 33 -22.87 17.50 -7.06
CA ASP A 33 -22.77 16.39 -6.10
C ASP A 33 -22.48 15.02 -6.76
N VAL A 34 -22.86 14.80 -8.03
CA VAL A 34 -22.51 13.57 -8.76
C VAL A 34 -21.00 13.50 -9.00
N GLU A 35 -20.39 14.62 -9.41
CA GLU A 35 -18.94 14.69 -9.60
C GLU A 35 -18.17 14.64 -8.27
N LEU A 36 -18.70 15.29 -7.23
CA LEU A 36 -18.11 15.28 -5.89
C LEU A 36 -18.11 13.85 -5.31
N MET A 37 -19.24 13.15 -5.40
CA MET A 37 -19.32 11.74 -5.01
C MET A 37 -18.44 10.86 -5.91
N GLY A 38 -18.34 11.18 -7.20
CA GLY A 38 -17.42 10.52 -8.12
C GLY A 38 -15.97 10.58 -7.65
N ALA A 39 -15.48 11.76 -7.25
CA ALA A 39 -14.11 11.91 -6.72
C ALA A 39 -13.90 11.11 -5.42
N TYR A 40 -14.90 11.09 -4.54
CA TYR A 40 -14.88 10.28 -3.31
C TYR A 40 -14.79 8.77 -3.61
N LEU A 41 -15.64 8.26 -4.50
CA LEU A 41 -15.65 6.84 -4.88
C LEU A 41 -14.41 6.44 -5.67
N TRP A 42 -13.87 7.34 -6.50
CA TRP A 42 -12.59 7.15 -7.15
C TRP A 42 -11.47 6.91 -6.14
N ASN A 43 -11.40 7.67 -5.05
CA ASN A 43 -10.38 7.46 -4.03
C ASN A 43 -10.45 6.05 -3.42
N THR A 44 -11.66 5.53 -3.16
CA THR A 44 -11.83 4.15 -2.69
C THR A 44 -11.32 3.14 -3.73
N HIS A 45 -11.62 3.37 -5.02
CA HIS A 45 -11.11 2.53 -6.11
C HIS A 45 -9.58 2.57 -6.23
N ALA A 46 -8.98 3.77 -6.19
CA ALA A 46 -7.53 3.95 -6.22
C ALA A 46 -6.86 3.29 -5.02
N SER A 47 -7.43 3.45 -3.82
CA SER A 47 -6.95 2.80 -2.60
C SER A 47 -6.97 1.27 -2.73
N GLY A 48 -8.03 0.70 -3.32
CA GLY A 48 -8.13 -0.73 -3.61
C GLY A 48 -7.10 -1.21 -4.62
N ALA A 49 -6.81 -0.43 -5.66
CA ALA A 49 -5.80 -0.76 -6.67
C ALA A 49 -4.36 -0.67 -6.12
N LEU A 50 -4.12 0.17 -5.11
CA LEU A 50 -2.82 0.35 -4.47
C LEU A 50 -2.53 -0.69 -3.39
N TYR A 51 -3.56 -1.28 -2.79
CA TYR A 51 -3.42 -2.25 -1.70
C TYR A 51 -2.51 -3.45 -2.03
N PRO A 52 -2.60 -4.10 -3.22
CA PRO A 52 -1.73 -5.23 -3.55
C PRO A 52 -0.23 -4.90 -3.50
N LEU A 53 0.17 -3.69 -3.91
CA LEU A 53 1.57 -3.23 -3.89
C LEU A 53 2.07 -3.14 -2.44
N ILE A 54 1.26 -2.54 -1.58
CA ILE A 54 1.58 -2.35 -0.17
C ILE A 54 1.62 -3.68 0.58
N SER A 55 0.68 -4.58 0.29
CA SER A 55 0.68 -5.94 0.83
C SER A 55 1.96 -6.71 0.42
N ALA A 56 2.35 -6.64 -0.86
CA ALA A 56 3.58 -7.26 -1.34
C ALA A 56 4.81 -6.70 -0.63
N VAL A 57 4.91 -5.38 -0.46
CA VAL A 57 6.00 -4.74 0.29
C VAL A 57 6.10 -5.30 1.72
N GLU A 58 4.99 -5.28 2.47
CA GLU A 58 5.00 -5.69 3.88
C GLU A 58 5.38 -7.17 4.05
N ILE A 59 4.77 -8.05 3.24
CA ILE A 59 5.00 -9.50 3.31
C ILE A 59 6.42 -9.87 2.88
N THR A 60 6.90 -9.32 1.76
CA THR A 60 8.22 -9.67 1.23
C THR A 60 9.34 -9.14 2.12
N LEU A 61 9.22 -7.91 2.64
CA LEU A 61 10.19 -7.35 3.58
C LEU A 61 10.26 -8.18 4.87
N ARG A 62 9.10 -8.43 5.48
CA ARG A 62 8.99 -9.26 6.69
C ARG A 62 9.70 -10.59 6.50
N ASN A 63 9.34 -11.31 5.45
CA ASN A 63 9.85 -12.66 5.21
C ASN A 63 11.34 -12.65 4.86
N ALA A 64 11.83 -11.61 4.17
CA ALA A 64 13.25 -11.45 3.87
C ALA A 64 14.07 -11.24 5.14
N ILE A 65 13.63 -10.34 6.03
CA ILE A 65 14.26 -10.09 7.33
C ILE A 65 14.21 -11.35 8.20
N ASP A 66 13.03 -11.91 8.37
CA ASP A 66 12.80 -13.07 9.25
C ASP A 66 13.63 -14.29 8.82
N ARG A 67 13.68 -14.57 7.52
CA ARG A 67 14.49 -15.67 6.98
C ARG A 67 15.98 -15.44 7.21
N ALA A 68 16.48 -14.22 7.02
CA ALA A 68 17.89 -13.91 7.22
C ALA A 68 18.28 -14.04 8.71
N LEU A 69 17.46 -13.51 9.61
CA LEU A 69 17.75 -13.53 11.04
C LEU A 69 17.52 -14.90 11.68
N THR A 70 16.50 -15.64 11.26
CA THR A 70 16.25 -17.00 11.77
C THR A 70 17.40 -17.96 11.42
N ALA A 71 18.02 -17.80 10.25
CA ALA A 71 19.16 -18.63 9.84
C ALA A 71 20.41 -18.44 10.73
N ASP A 72 20.52 -17.31 11.42
CA ASP A 72 21.70 -16.96 12.24
C ASP A 72 21.43 -16.99 13.74
N LEU A 73 20.28 -16.46 14.16
CA LEU A 73 19.89 -16.26 15.57
C LEU A 73 18.82 -17.28 16.03
N GLY A 74 18.35 -18.14 15.12
CA GLY A 74 17.33 -19.15 15.36
C GLY A 74 15.91 -18.58 15.50
N SER A 75 14.95 -19.47 15.72
CA SER A 75 13.55 -19.10 15.97
C SER A 75 13.45 -18.15 17.16
N PHE A 76 12.58 -17.14 17.05
CA PHE A 76 12.39 -16.09 18.06
C PHE A 76 13.65 -15.23 18.24
N TRP A 77 14.35 -14.93 17.15
CA TRP A 77 15.54 -14.09 17.11
C TRP A 77 15.35 -12.71 17.78
N TRP A 78 14.11 -12.22 17.88
CA TRP A 78 13.74 -10.97 18.57
C TRP A 78 13.81 -11.06 20.11
N SER A 79 14.14 -12.22 20.68
CA SER A 79 14.33 -12.35 22.12
C SER A 79 15.54 -11.54 22.58
N GLY A 80 15.39 -10.77 23.67
CA GLY A 80 16.37 -9.81 24.19
C GLY A 80 17.85 -10.21 24.10
N PRO A 81 18.30 -11.39 24.58
CA PRO A 81 19.72 -11.74 24.58
C PRO A 81 20.30 -12.04 23.18
N ARG A 82 19.47 -12.22 22.15
CA ARG A 82 19.91 -12.62 20.80
C ARG A 82 20.07 -11.44 19.85
N LEU A 83 19.28 -10.38 20.05
CA LEU A 83 19.26 -9.22 19.16
C LEU A 83 19.98 -8.04 19.79
N LEU A 84 21.29 -7.96 19.52
CA LEU A 84 22.16 -6.90 20.01
C LEU A 84 21.90 -5.57 19.28
N TYR A 85 22.15 -4.46 19.99
CA TYR A 85 22.09 -3.10 19.45
C TYR A 85 23.25 -2.26 19.98
N ARG A 86 23.65 -1.26 19.20
CA ARG A 86 24.90 -0.50 19.38
C ARG A 86 24.94 0.29 20.68
N SER A 87 23.85 0.96 21.03
CA SER A 87 23.77 1.87 22.17
C SER A 87 23.45 1.16 23.49
N TYR A 88 23.63 -0.16 23.56
CA TYR A 88 23.40 -0.92 24.79
C TYR A 88 24.35 -0.45 25.90
N ALA A 89 23.79 -0.16 27.07
CA ALA A 89 24.55 0.07 28.29
C ALA A 89 23.81 -0.60 29.47
N PRO A 90 24.53 -1.29 30.38
CA PRO A 90 23.92 -1.89 31.55
C PRO A 90 23.13 -0.85 32.38
N GLY A 91 21.87 -1.16 32.69
CA GLY A 91 20.99 -0.27 33.47
C GLY A 91 20.40 0.91 32.71
N ALA A 92 20.79 1.13 31.44
CA ALA A 92 20.18 2.17 30.60
C ALA A 92 18.92 1.66 29.91
N ALA A 93 17.95 2.55 29.70
CA ALA A 93 16.78 2.25 28.88
C ALA A 93 17.20 2.07 27.41
N PRO A 94 16.63 1.11 26.68
CA PRO A 94 16.88 0.96 25.26
C PRO A 94 16.35 2.19 24.48
N PRO A 95 16.94 2.51 23.32
CA PRO A 95 16.40 3.51 22.41
C PRO A 95 14.96 3.19 22.01
N TYR A 96 14.18 4.24 21.69
CA TYR A 96 12.76 4.11 21.35
C TYR A 96 12.50 3.04 20.28
N ALA A 97 13.26 3.01 19.19
CA ALA A 97 13.04 2.05 18.11
C ALA A 97 13.26 0.59 18.57
N VAL A 98 14.27 0.35 19.42
CA VAL A 98 14.54 -0.98 19.97
C VAL A 98 13.41 -1.41 20.89
N GLN A 99 12.98 -0.52 21.80
CA GLN A 99 11.87 -0.78 22.72
C GLN A 99 10.56 -1.04 21.97
N ALA A 100 10.19 -0.15 21.04
CA ALA A 100 8.95 -0.24 20.28
C ALA A 100 8.89 -1.52 19.41
N MET A 101 10.03 -1.91 18.81
CA MET A 101 10.15 -3.18 18.09
C MET A 101 9.89 -4.37 19.02
N HIS A 102 10.53 -4.39 20.19
CA HIS A 102 10.33 -5.46 21.17
C HIS A 102 8.87 -5.53 21.64
N ASP A 103 8.26 -4.39 21.96
CA ASP A 103 6.87 -4.30 22.40
C ASP A 103 5.90 -4.79 21.33
N ASN A 104 6.17 -4.52 20.06
CA ASN A 104 5.38 -5.07 18.95
C ASN A 104 5.44 -6.59 18.89
N PHE A 105 6.61 -7.21 19.11
CA PHE A 105 6.72 -8.68 19.17
C PHE A 105 6.03 -9.28 20.39
N VAL A 106 6.08 -8.61 21.55
CA VAL A 106 5.31 -9.01 22.74
C VAL A 106 3.81 -8.95 22.45
N LYS A 107 3.34 -7.86 21.84
CA LYS A 107 1.94 -7.69 21.43
C LYS A 107 1.51 -8.75 20.43
N ALA A 108 2.33 -9.03 19.41
CA ALA A 108 2.08 -10.07 18.41
C ALA A 108 1.98 -11.46 19.05
N THR A 109 2.86 -11.76 20.02
CA THR A 109 2.85 -13.01 20.77
C THR A 109 1.56 -13.18 21.57
N ARG A 110 1.15 -12.14 22.30
CA ARG A 110 -0.12 -12.14 23.04
C ARG A 110 -1.33 -12.31 22.11
N LYS A 111 -1.33 -11.63 20.97
CA LYS A 111 -2.39 -11.73 19.95
C LYS A 111 -2.47 -13.14 19.39
N TYR A 112 -1.34 -13.75 19.04
CA TYR A 112 -1.29 -15.13 18.57
C TYR A 112 -1.87 -16.11 19.60
N ILE A 113 -1.43 -16.02 20.86
CA ILE A 113 -1.93 -16.87 21.95
C ILE A 113 -3.45 -16.71 22.13
N SER A 114 -3.93 -15.46 22.14
CA SER A 114 -5.37 -15.15 22.29
C SER A 114 -6.21 -15.74 21.14
N GLU A 115 -5.73 -15.61 19.90
CA GLU A 115 -6.42 -16.15 18.74
C GLU A 115 -6.44 -17.68 18.73
N VAL A 116 -5.33 -18.34 19.05
CA VAL A 116 -5.28 -19.82 19.15
C VAL A 116 -6.22 -20.31 20.25
N ARG A 117 -6.21 -19.63 21.41
CA ARG A 117 -7.10 -19.94 22.52
C ARG A 117 -8.56 -19.85 22.10
N SER A 118 -8.95 -18.75 21.46
CA SER A 118 -10.32 -18.51 21.01
C SER A 118 -10.74 -19.53 19.93
N ARG A 119 -9.91 -19.71 18.90
CA ARG A 119 -10.20 -20.57 17.74
C ARG A 119 -10.33 -22.04 18.12
N HIS A 120 -9.51 -22.53 19.03
CA HIS A 120 -9.46 -23.94 19.41
C HIS A 120 -10.07 -24.23 20.80
N ARG A 121 -10.65 -23.21 21.46
CA ARG A 121 -11.26 -23.31 22.80
C ARG A 121 -10.34 -23.97 23.85
N LEU A 122 -9.04 -23.74 23.73
CA LEU A 122 -8.03 -24.36 24.59
C LEU A 122 -7.98 -23.70 25.97
N ARG A 123 -7.66 -24.48 27.00
CA ARG A 123 -7.36 -24.00 28.36
C ARG A 123 -5.88 -24.24 28.68
N GLY A 124 -5.31 -23.41 29.54
CA GLY A 124 -3.92 -23.56 30.00
C GLY A 124 -2.87 -22.78 29.19
N HIS A 125 -1.61 -23.16 29.39
CA HIS A 125 -0.44 -22.55 28.76
C HIS A 125 -0.38 -22.92 27.27
N ILE A 126 -0.17 -21.91 26.41
CA ILE A 126 -0.05 -22.08 24.96
C ILE A 126 1.36 -21.66 24.56
N ILE A 127 2.09 -22.58 23.94
CA ILE A 127 3.43 -22.33 23.42
C ILE A 127 3.30 -21.49 22.14
N PRO A 128 3.93 -20.31 22.05
CA PRO A 128 3.93 -19.52 20.83
C PRO A 128 4.56 -20.26 19.66
N ASN A 129 3.98 -20.13 18.47
CA ASN A 129 4.60 -20.58 17.22
C ASN A 129 5.28 -19.40 16.53
N HIS A 130 6.52 -19.57 16.09
CA HIS A 130 7.33 -18.52 15.47
C HIS A 130 6.63 -17.85 14.27
N ALA A 131 6.19 -18.64 13.29
CA ALA A 131 5.48 -18.13 12.11
C ALA A 131 4.15 -17.47 12.49
N GLY A 132 3.47 -18.03 13.49
CA GLY A 132 2.29 -17.45 14.12
C GLY A 132 2.53 -16.04 14.66
N VAL A 133 3.62 -15.84 15.41
CA VAL A 133 4.00 -14.51 15.92
C VAL A 133 4.38 -13.57 14.79
N ILE A 134 5.26 -13.98 13.87
CA ILE A 134 5.68 -13.19 12.69
C ILE A 134 4.47 -12.69 11.88
N SER A 135 3.46 -13.54 11.70
CA SER A 135 2.23 -13.18 10.97
C SER A 135 1.38 -12.10 11.66
N LYS A 136 1.56 -11.90 12.97
CA LYS A 136 0.82 -10.94 13.79
C LYS A 136 1.61 -9.68 14.12
N THR A 137 2.90 -9.67 13.82
CA THR A 137 3.80 -8.54 14.03
C THR A 137 3.40 -7.36 13.15
N GLU A 138 3.31 -6.18 13.76
CA GLU A 138 2.92 -4.94 13.07
C GLU A 138 4.02 -4.45 12.12
N PHE A 139 3.62 -3.84 11.00
CA PHE A 139 4.54 -3.30 9.99
C PHE A 139 5.61 -2.35 10.56
N SER A 140 5.30 -1.55 11.58
CA SER A 140 6.27 -0.65 12.23
C SER A 140 7.51 -1.39 12.77
N SER A 141 7.38 -2.65 13.16
CA SER A 141 8.51 -3.46 13.63
C SER A 141 9.61 -3.60 12.57
N TRP A 142 9.22 -3.75 11.30
CA TRP A 142 10.16 -3.89 10.18
C TRP A 142 10.90 -2.57 9.90
N GLU A 143 10.24 -1.42 10.12
CA GLU A 143 10.90 -0.11 10.07
C GLU A 143 11.92 0.05 11.20
N PHE A 144 11.51 -0.28 12.43
CA PHE A 144 12.35 -0.12 13.61
C PHE A 144 13.60 -1.02 13.56
N LEU A 145 13.49 -2.21 12.97
CA LEU A 145 14.65 -3.07 12.75
C LEU A 145 15.68 -2.45 11.81
N LEU A 146 15.26 -1.60 10.86
CA LEU A 146 16.16 -0.89 9.95
C LEU A 146 16.83 0.34 10.61
N ASN A 147 16.70 0.51 11.94
CA ASN A 147 17.39 1.57 12.67
C ASN A 147 18.92 1.35 12.68
N ALA A 148 19.67 2.46 12.64
CA ALA A 148 21.13 2.48 12.69
C ALA A 148 21.72 1.84 13.97
N ASP A 149 20.95 1.73 15.05
CA ASP A 149 21.36 1.01 16.26
C ASP A 149 21.61 -0.49 16.01
N PHE A 150 21.03 -1.08 14.96
CA PHE A 150 21.29 -2.47 14.57
C PHE A 150 22.41 -2.60 13.53
N MET A 151 23.04 -1.49 13.14
CA MET A 151 24.17 -1.44 12.20
C MET A 151 25.47 -1.29 12.99
N GLY A 152 26.50 -2.08 12.68
CA GLY A 152 27.81 -2.00 13.35
C GLY A 152 28.48 -3.37 13.47
N ARG A 153 29.77 -3.38 13.82
CA ARG A 153 30.54 -4.63 13.98
C ARG A 153 29.85 -5.53 15.00
N GLY A 154 29.60 -6.78 14.62
CA GLY A 154 28.93 -7.78 15.49
C GLY A 154 27.41 -7.64 15.58
N LEU A 155 26.79 -6.71 14.83
CA LEU A 155 25.34 -6.54 14.78
C LEU A 155 24.76 -7.14 13.48
N ILE A 156 23.43 -7.16 13.38
CA ILE A 156 22.74 -7.92 12.33
C ILE A 156 23.01 -7.41 10.92
N TRP A 157 23.07 -6.09 10.70
CA TRP A 157 23.02 -5.58 9.33
C TRP A 157 24.29 -5.80 8.51
N PRO A 158 25.53 -5.65 9.02
CA PRO A 158 26.70 -5.94 8.21
C PRO A 158 26.75 -7.37 7.66
N LYS A 159 26.14 -8.34 8.36
CA LYS A 159 26.06 -9.73 7.92
C LYS A 159 24.85 -10.03 7.04
N HIS A 160 23.71 -9.38 7.31
CA HIS A 160 22.42 -9.78 6.74
C HIS A 160 21.86 -8.85 5.68
N LEU A 161 22.41 -7.64 5.51
CA LEU A 161 21.84 -6.63 4.61
C LEU A 161 21.74 -7.12 3.16
N SER A 162 22.78 -7.79 2.63
CA SER A 162 22.77 -8.35 1.27
C SER A 162 21.88 -9.58 1.13
N THR A 163 21.56 -10.27 2.23
CA THR A 163 20.61 -11.39 2.24
C THR A 163 19.17 -10.90 2.23
N VAL A 164 18.89 -9.73 2.83
CA VAL A 164 17.57 -9.10 2.87
C VAL A 164 17.31 -8.26 1.62
N PHE A 165 18.27 -7.43 1.21
CA PHE A 165 18.20 -6.59 0.03
C PHE A 165 19.11 -7.14 -1.07
N ARG A 166 18.52 -7.99 -1.93
CA ARG A 166 19.22 -8.70 -3.01
C ARG A 166 19.10 -7.99 -4.36
N GLY A 167 18.38 -6.88 -4.40
CA GLY A 167 18.28 -6.02 -5.56
C GLY A 167 19.47 -5.09 -5.73
N PRO A 168 19.42 -4.21 -6.74
CA PRO A 168 20.43 -3.19 -6.94
C PRO A 168 20.41 -2.20 -5.77
N TRP A 169 21.59 -1.98 -5.19
CA TRP A 169 21.75 -0.99 -4.12
C TRP A 169 21.97 0.41 -4.71
N PRO A 170 21.34 1.46 -4.16
CA PRO A 170 21.54 2.84 -4.62
C PRO A 170 22.95 3.36 -4.36
N THR A 171 23.71 2.70 -3.48
CA THR A 171 25.07 3.07 -3.09
C THR A 171 25.81 1.85 -2.57
N ARG A 172 27.15 1.89 -2.56
CA ARG A 172 27.99 0.84 -1.99
C ARG A 172 28.05 0.87 -0.45
N GLN A 173 27.59 1.94 0.18
CA GLN A 173 27.63 2.09 1.64
C GLN A 173 26.43 1.41 2.31
N ALA A 174 26.67 0.32 3.03
CA ALA A 174 25.63 -0.46 3.71
C ALA A 174 24.76 0.35 4.68
N SER A 175 25.35 1.30 5.42
CA SER A 175 24.60 2.21 6.30
C SER A 175 23.63 3.11 5.54
N ALA A 176 24.05 3.63 4.39
CA ALA A 176 23.20 4.46 3.54
C ALA A 176 22.10 3.63 2.86
N VAL A 177 22.38 2.39 2.45
CA VAL A 177 21.35 1.46 1.94
C VAL A 177 20.33 1.13 3.02
N LEU A 178 20.77 0.87 4.26
CA LEU A 178 19.86 0.63 5.39
C LEU A 178 18.96 1.84 5.65
N ALA A 179 19.54 3.04 5.69
CA ALA A 179 18.80 4.29 5.89
C ALA A 179 17.78 4.55 4.75
N HIS A 180 18.18 4.30 3.51
CA HIS A 180 17.29 4.39 2.36
C HIS A 180 16.12 3.40 2.45
N GLY A 181 16.41 2.13 2.76
CA GLY A 181 15.37 1.12 2.99
C GLY A 181 14.41 1.53 4.11
N ARG A 182 14.93 2.07 5.22
CA ARG A 182 14.12 2.59 6.33
C ARG A 182 13.19 3.71 5.89
N ASP A 183 13.66 4.69 5.11
CA ASP A 183 12.83 5.81 4.61
C ASP A 183 11.68 5.31 3.72
N LEU A 184 11.98 4.37 2.81
CA LEU A 184 10.97 3.74 1.97
C LEU A 184 9.90 3.03 2.81
N VAL A 185 10.34 2.23 3.80
CA VAL A 185 9.43 1.49 4.69
C VAL A 185 8.57 2.43 5.52
N ALA A 186 9.17 3.47 6.12
CA ALA A 186 8.43 4.47 6.90
C ALA A 186 7.37 5.17 6.03
N THR A 187 7.77 5.62 4.84
CA THR A 187 6.87 6.28 3.89
C THR A 187 5.69 5.39 3.49
N LEU A 188 5.96 4.11 3.19
CA LEU A 188 4.95 3.15 2.73
C LEU A 188 4.06 2.68 3.88
N ARG A 189 4.59 2.58 5.11
CA ARG A 189 3.80 2.27 6.30
C ARG A 189 2.79 3.38 6.60
N GLU A 190 3.22 4.64 6.58
CA GLU A 190 2.30 5.78 6.78
C GLU A 190 1.23 5.83 5.68
N PHE A 191 1.64 5.58 4.44
CA PHE A 191 0.71 5.48 3.32
C PHE A 191 -0.28 4.32 3.49
N ARG A 192 0.19 3.14 3.91
CA ARG A 192 -0.66 2.00 4.26
C ARG A 192 -1.67 2.37 5.33
N ASN A 193 -1.22 3.00 6.41
CA ASN A 193 -2.10 3.42 7.49
C ASN A 193 -3.21 4.34 6.96
N ARG A 194 -2.86 5.32 6.12
CA ARG A 194 -3.84 6.20 5.45
C ARG A 194 -4.88 5.40 4.65
N LEU A 195 -4.48 4.43 3.85
CA LEU A 195 -5.41 3.58 3.08
C LEU A 195 -6.37 2.81 4.01
N PHE A 196 -5.85 2.23 5.10
CA PHE A 196 -6.61 1.38 6.03
C PHE A 196 -7.44 2.14 7.06
N HIS A 197 -7.10 3.39 7.36
CA HIS A 197 -7.94 4.31 8.13
C HIS A 197 -8.99 4.99 7.25
N HIS A 198 -9.14 4.53 6.00
CA HIS A 198 -10.03 5.11 5.02
C HIS A 198 -9.80 6.61 4.90
N GLU A 199 -8.57 7.10 4.91
CA GLU A 199 -8.29 8.50 4.61
C GLU A 199 -8.13 8.70 3.09
N PRO A 200 -8.31 9.92 2.55
CA PRO A 200 -8.01 10.19 1.14
C PRO A 200 -6.52 9.89 0.87
N ALA A 201 -6.24 8.98 -0.05
CA ALA A 201 -4.89 8.46 -0.32
C ALA A 201 -3.95 9.55 -0.84
N TRP A 202 -4.48 10.47 -1.62
CA TRP A 202 -3.75 11.59 -2.23
C TRP A 202 -3.46 12.74 -1.25
N LYS A 203 -4.06 12.75 -0.06
CA LYS A 203 -3.98 13.89 0.87
C LYS A 203 -2.62 13.93 1.56
N ARG A 204 -1.95 15.08 1.44
CA ARG A 204 -0.71 15.45 2.14
C ARG A 204 -0.67 16.97 2.25
N TYR A 205 0.11 17.49 3.20
CA TYR A 205 0.45 18.91 3.22
C TYR A 205 1.00 19.38 1.87
N GLY A 206 0.48 20.50 1.37
CA GLY A 206 0.88 21.09 0.07
C GLY A 206 0.13 20.56 -1.16
N VAL A 207 -0.69 19.50 -1.04
CA VAL A 207 -1.51 19.02 -2.17
C VAL A 207 -2.80 19.84 -2.24
N GLN A 208 -2.94 20.67 -3.27
CA GLN A 208 -4.08 21.57 -3.46
C GLN A 208 -4.83 21.32 -4.77
N THR A 209 -4.22 20.63 -5.74
CA THR A 209 -4.80 20.39 -7.06
C THR A 209 -4.89 18.91 -7.43
N GLU A 210 -5.76 18.58 -8.39
CA GLU A 210 -5.85 17.23 -8.97
C GLU A 210 -4.48 16.73 -9.48
N ALA A 211 -3.69 17.60 -10.12
CA ALA A 211 -2.39 17.23 -10.66
C ALA A 211 -1.39 16.84 -9.55
N GLU A 212 -1.31 17.62 -8.48
CA GLU A 212 -0.47 17.32 -7.31
C GLU A 212 -0.94 16.06 -6.59
N ALA A 213 -2.26 15.85 -6.48
CA ALA A 213 -2.84 14.65 -5.90
C ALA A 213 -2.41 13.39 -6.67
N LEU A 214 -2.49 13.42 -8.00
CA LEU A 214 -2.06 12.30 -8.85
C LEU A 214 -0.55 12.10 -8.82
N GLN A 215 0.23 13.19 -8.82
CA GLN A 215 1.69 13.10 -8.68
C GLN A 215 2.08 12.46 -7.35
N HIS A 216 1.43 12.86 -6.26
CA HIS A 216 1.67 12.26 -4.95
C HIS A 216 1.38 10.75 -4.93
N LEU A 217 0.28 10.31 -5.57
CA LEU A 217 -0.02 8.89 -5.67
C LEU A 217 1.02 8.13 -6.51
N HIS A 218 1.48 8.70 -7.62
CA HIS A 218 2.54 8.11 -8.42
C HIS A 218 3.86 7.99 -7.64
N GLU A 219 4.25 9.01 -6.86
CA GLU A 219 5.43 8.94 -5.98
C GLU A 219 5.34 7.76 -5.00
N LYS A 220 4.14 7.44 -4.48
CA LYS A 220 3.95 6.29 -3.58
C LYS A 220 4.08 4.96 -4.31
N ILE A 221 3.58 4.87 -5.55
CA ILE A 221 3.79 3.71 -6.42
C ILE A 221 5.29 3.53 -6.68
N ASP A 222 6.01 4.59 -7.07
CA ASP A 222 7.43 4.56 -7.36
C ASP A 222 8.27 4.10 -6.15
N LYS A 223 7.92 4.57 -4.94
CA LYS A 223 8.55 4.12 -3.69
C LYS A 223 8.27 2.65 -3.39
N ALA A 224 7.07 2.16 -3.66
CA ALA A 224 6.75 0.73 -3.51
C ALA A 224 7.57 -0.11 -4.49
N GLU A 225 7.67 0.31 -5.75
CA GLU A 225 8.50 -0.35 -6.77
C GLU A 225 9.98 -0.38 -6.36
N SER A 226 10.50 0.75 -5.87
CA SER A 226 11.88 0.88 -5.41
C SER A 226 12.20 -0.11 -4.27
N LEU A 227 11.31 -0.21 -3.28
CA LEU A 227 11.52 -1.12 -2.16
C LEU A 227 11.39 -2.59 -2.58
N LEU A 228 10.41 -2.92 -3.42
CA LEU A 228 10.24 -4.28 -3.95
C LEU A 228 11.47 -4.72 -4.74
N ALA A 229 11.98 -3.85 -5.62
CA ALA A 229 13.19 -4.10 -6.38
C ALA A 229 14.41 -4.25 -5.46
N LEU A 230 14.54 -3.41 -4.44
CA LEU A 230 15.63 -3.47 -3.46
C LEU A 230 15.64 -4.80 -2.68
N ILE A 231 14.47 -5.30 -2.28
CA ILE A 231 14.34 -6.62 -1.63
C ILE A 231 14.74 -7.73 -2.61
N HIS A 232 14.08 -7.80 -3.77
CA HIS A 232 14.41 -8.74 -4.84
C HIS A 232 13.74 -8.33 -6.16
N PRO A 233 14.46 -8.28 -7.31
CA PRO A 233 13.89 -7.89 -8.59
C PRO A 233 12.67 -8.73 -9.02
N ASP A 234 12.64 -10.02 -8.71
CA ASP A 234 11.50 -10.89 -9.04
C ASP A 234 10.21 -10.52 -8.30
N ASN A 235 10.28 -9.86 -7.13
CA ASN A 235 9.09 -9.35 -6.47
C ASN A 235 8.42 -8.29 -7.35
N LEU A 236 9.21 -7.35 -7.86
CA LEU A 236 8.72 -6.31 -8.77
C LEU A 236 8.20 -6.93 -10.07
N ARG A 237 8.95 -7.88 -10.64
CA ARG A 237 8.58 -8.57 -11.88
C ARG A 237 7.27 -9.34 -11.76
N LEU A 238 7.02 -10.00 -10.62
CA LEU A 238 5.75 -10.69 -10.35
C LEU A 238 4.57 -9.73 -10.45
N LEU A 239 4.66 -8.57 -9.80
CA LEU A 239 3.60 -7.56 -9.81
C LEU A 239 3.43 -6.91 -11.19
N GLN A 240 4.52 -6.76 -11.96
CA GLN A 240 4.49 -6.25 -13.33
C GLN A 240 3.75 -7.21 -14.28
N ILE A 241 4.13 -8.48 -14.29
CA ILE A 241 3.56 -9.49 -15.21
C ILE A 241 2.07 -9.69 -14.95
N HIS A 242 1.65 -9.63 -13.69
CA HIS A 242 0.24 -9.72 -13.32
C HIS A 242 -0.53 -8.38 -13.42
N GLY A 243 0.08 -7.34 -13.99
CA GLY A 243 -0.59 -6.07 -14.28
C GLY A 243 -0.87 -5.18 -13.07
N LEU A 244 -0.48 -5.58 -11.86
CA LEU A 244 -0.85 -4.88 -10.61
C LEU A 244 -0.29 -3.45 -10.54
N LEU A 245 0.95 -3.23 -10.99
CA LEU A 245 1.51 -1.87 -11.08
C LEU A 245 0.77 -1.02 -12.11
N ARG A 246 0.44 -1.62 -13.25
CA ARG A 246 -0.23 -0.94 -14.36
C ARG A 246 -1.64 -0.53 -13.96
N ASP A 247 -2.36 -1.41 -13.24
CA ASP A 247 -3.67 -1.15 -12.66
C ASP A 247 -3.64 -0.05 -11.61
N ALA A 248 -2.65 -0.07 -10.71
CA ALA A 248 -2.45 0.97 -9.70
C ALA A 248 -2.24 2.35 -10.37
N ARG A 249 -1.38 2.42 -11.39
CA ARG A 249 -1.15 3.65 -12.16
C ARG A 249 -2.38 4.09 -12.94
N ARG A 250 -3.10 3.17 -13.60
CA ARG A 250 -4.37 3.48 -14.28
C ARG A 250 -5.37 4.11 -13.33
N ALA A 251 -5.51 3.53 -12.14
CA ALA A 251 -6.43 4.03 -11.12
C ALA A 251 -6.07 5.46 -10.69
N CYS A 252 -4.79 5.82 -10.74
CA CYS A 252 -4.26 7.14 -10.39
C CYS A 252 -4.13 8.06 -11.63
N THR A 253 -5.16 8.13 -12.48
CA THR A 253 -5.18 9.03 -13.64
C THR A 253 -6.38 9.96 -13.63
N SER A 254 -6.24 11.14 -14.25
CA SER A 254 -7.38 12.04 -14.48
C SER A 254 -8.49 11.37 -15.29
N VAL A 255 -8.14 10.50 -16.25
CA VAL A 255 -9.13 9.74 -17.02
C VAL A 255 -9.99 8.89 -16.09
N GLU A 256 -9.39 8.25 -15.10
CA GLU A 256 -10.11 7.44 -14.13
C GLU A 256 -10.96 8.30 -13.18
N ILE A 257 -10.46 9.44 -12.73
CA ILE A 257 -11.28 10.42 -11.97
C ILE A 257 -12.51 10.80 -12.80
N ARG A 258 -12.32 11.17 -14.07
CA ARG A 258 -13.43 11.52 -14.98
C ARG A 258 -14.38 10.35 -15.23
N ARG A 259 -13.92 9.09 -15.14
CA ARG A 259 -14.79 7.89 -15.19
C ARG A 259 -15.78 7.88 -14.04
N PHE A 260 -15.30 8.08 -12.81
CA PHE A 260 -16.14 8.11 -11.63
C PHE A 260 -17.00 9.37 -11.52
N GLN A 261 -16.54 10.50 -12.06
CA GLN A 261 -17.34 11.71 -12.19
C GLN A 261 -18.38 11.63 -13.32
N HIS A 262 -18.46 10.51 -14.05
CA HIS A 262 -19.37 10.32 -15.18
C HIS A 262 -19.17 11.32 -16.34
N ARG A 263 -17.94 11.82 -16.50
CA ARG A 263 -17.55 12.80 -17.52
C ARG A 263 -16.89 12.20 -18.76
N LEU A 264 -16.73 10.87 -18.83
CA LEU A 264 -16.14 10.24 -20.02
C LEU A 264 -17.01 10.43 -21.27
N GLN A 265 -16.37 10.87 -22.35
CA GLN A 265 -17.03 11.00 -23.64
C GLN A 265 -17.30 9.63 -24.26
N SER A 266 -18.58 9.34 -24.51
CA SER A 266 -19.03 8.06 -25.06
C SER A 266 -18.91 8.01 -26.58
N ARG A 267 -18.13 7.04 -27.08
CA ARG A 267 -17.95 6.81 -28.52
C ARG A 267 -19.07 5.94 -29.08
N LYS A 268 -19.64 6.34 -30.22
CA LYS A 268 -20.69 5.56 -30.92
C LYS A 268 -20.07 4.33 -31.58
N ILE A 269 -20.57 3.15 -31.24
CA ILE A 269 -20.21 1.87 -31.85
C ILE A 269 -21.38 1.43 -32.74
N HIS A 270 -21.09 1.28 -34.03
CA HIS A 270 -22.05 0.88 -35.08
C HIS A 270 -21.56 -0.35 -35.86
N SER A 271 -20.41 -0.92 -35.51
CA SER A 271 -19.88 -2.13 -36.15
C SER A 271 -18.92 -2.87 -35.21
N PRO A 272 -18.79 -4.21 -35.38
CA PRO A 272 -17.80 -5.00 -34.65
C PRO A 272 -16.36 -4.50 -34.83
N ARG A 273 -16.00 -4.09 -36.06
CA ARG A 273 -14.66 -3.51 -36.36
C ARG A 273 -14.35 -2.28 -35.51
N LYS A 274 -15.33 -1.43 -35.23
CA LYS A 274 -15.13 -0.23 -34.40
C LYS A 274 -15.01 -0.57 -32.92
N LEU A 275 -15.73 -1.61 -32.47
CA LEU A 275 -15.57 -2.14 -31.11
C LEU A 275 -14.16 -2.73 -30.93
N ALA A 276 -13.69 -3.56 -31.87
CA ALA A 276 -12.34 -4.13 -31.83
C ALA A 276 -11.27 -3.03 -31.72
N ARG A 277 -11.32 -2.01 -32.58
CA ARG A 277 -10.41 -0.85 -32.48
C ARG A 277 -10.46 -0.15 -31.13
N LEU A 278 -11.63 -0.09 -30.49
CA LEU A 278 -11.77 0.51 -29.18
C LEU A 278 -11.16 -0.35 -28.07
N VAL A 279 -11.32 -1.68 -28.17
CA VAL A 279 -10.66 -2.66 -27.29
C VAL A 279 -9.14 -2.57 -27.42
N ASP A 280 -8.62 -2.58 -28.65
CA ASP A 280 -7.18 -2.44 -28.92
C ASP A 280 -6.63 -1.13 -28.38
N GLN A 281 -7.39 -0.04 -28.54
CA GLN A 281 -7.01 1.26 -28.00
C GLN A 281 -7.02 1.26 -26.47
N SER A 282 -8.05 0.72 -25.84
CA SER A 282 -8.15 0.62 -24.37
C SER A 282 -6.97 -0.16 -23.82
N ARG A 283 -6.64 -1.32 -24.42
CA ARG A 283 -5.50 -2.16 -24.07
C ARG A 283 -4.16 -1.44 -24.24
N ARG A 284 -3.93 -0.81 -25.40
CA ARG A 284 -2.66 -0.11 -25.71
C ARG A 284 -2.43 1.10 -24.81
N GLU A 285 -3.46 1.90 -24.57
CA GLU A 285 -3.38 3.10 -23.72
C GLU A 285 -3.60 2.79 -22.23
N HIS A 286 -3.86 1.52 -21.91
CA HIS A 286 -4.22 1.00 -20.59
C HIS A 286 -5.20 1.90 -19.82
N ARG A 287 -6.29 2.30 -20.47
CA ARG A 287 -7.31 3.18 -19.89
C ARG A 287 -8.72 2.71 -20.20
N ALA A 288 -9.65 3.00 -19.28
CA ALA A 288 -11.07 2.77 -19.49
C ALA A 288 -11.62 3.70 -20.58
N LEU A 289 -12.41 3.15 -21.52
CA LEU A 289 -13.05 3.91 -22.59
C LEU A 289 -14.57 3.74 -22.52
N ALA A 290 -15.30 4.85 -22.61
CA ALA A 290 -16.76 4.83 -22.64
C ALA A 290 -17.28 4.65 -24.08
N ALA A 291 -18.24 3.74 -24.23
CA ALA A 291 -18.86 3.42 -25.50
C ALA A 291 -20.39 3.45 -25.40
N LYS A 292 -21.05 3.60 -26.55
CA LYS A 292 -22.49 3.48 -26.68
C LYS A 292 -22.89 2.78 -27.98
N ILE A 293 -23.89 1.91 -27.90
CA ILE A 293 -24.53 1.25 -29.05
C ILE A 293 -25.97 1.73 -29.14
N HIS A 294 -26.50 1.77 -30.37
CA HIS A 294 -27.90 2.08 -30.65
C HIS A 294 -28.52 0.91 -31.42
N GLN A 295 -29.27 0.06 -30.72
CA GLN A 295 -30.08 -1.02 -31.28
C GLN A 295 -31.44 -0.98 -30.57
N GLY A 296 -32.35 -0.13 -31.05
CA GLY A 296 -33.68 0.13 -30.44
C GLY A 296 -33.64 0.93 -29.13
N CYS A 297 -32.63 0.72 -28.27
CA CYS A 297 -32.38 1.49 -27.05
C CYS A 297 -30.90 1.87 -26.93
N ARG A 298 -30.60 3.07 -26.42
CA ARG A 298 -29.23 3.55 -26.22
C ARG A 298 -28.60 2.86 -25.02
N ARG A 299 -27.68 1.92 -25.25
CA ARG A 299 -26.91 1.24 -24.20
C ARG A 299 -25.52 1.87 -24.08
N ARG A 300 -25.10 2.23 -22.87
CA ARG A 300 -23.74 2.71 -22.55
C ARG A 300 -22.99 1.60 -21.84
N PHE A 301 -21.70 1.43 -22.15
CA PHE A 301 -20.82 0.46 -21.50
C PHE A 301 -19.38 0.98 -21.44
N LEU A 302 -18.57 0.35 -20.60
CA LEU A 302 -17.14 0.62 -20.49
C LEU A 302 -16.37 -0.51 -21.16
N VAL A 303 -15.33 -0.16 -21.91
CA VAL A 303 -14.26 -1.07 -22.32
C VAL A 303 -13.12 -0.85 -21.35
N LEU A 304 -12.75 -1.90 -20.63
CA LEU A 304 -11.62 -1.90 -19.70
C LEU A 304 -10.45 -2.65 -20.35
N PRO A 305 -9.21 -2.21 -20.12
CA PRO A 305 -8.05 -2.97 -20.55
C PRO A 305 -7.92 -4.27 -19.74
N GLU A 306 -7.56 -5.35 -20.41
CA GLU A 306 -6.93 -6.53 -19.79
C GLU A 306 -5.55 -6.15 -19.23
#